data_AF-A0A8B6XFY6-F1
#
_entry.id   AF-A0A8B6XFY6-F1
#
_cell.length_a   1.000
_cell.length_b   1.000
_cell.length_c   1.000
_cell.angle_alpha   90.00
_cell.angle_beta   90.00
_cell.angle_gamma   90.00
#
_symmetry.space_group_name_H-M   'P 1'
#
loop_
_entity.id
_entity.type
_entity.pdbx_description
1 polymer ?
#
loop_
_entity_poly.entity_id
_entity_poly.type
_entity_poly.pdbx_seq_one_letter_code
_entity_poly.pdbx_strand_id
1 'polypeptide(L)'
;MESVINVGQINPTKKLNMKSYINKTKELDKNLRACLKGKKDTIPNSMKHLKEILPNILTILQDLKFELTAATKEQVVQLSKIFEYKNSLRQLKAAALAENNASLDAEIKILDTEFQKLQEVSNLVKNICSNRPCILTASRLEENLVNLLPQMRDAAKMLAAQPQSKITQENLEVFIDVFETQVEELCNLLRNITESINNNSCGKSSSRPISAEM
;
A
#
# COMPACT_ATOMS: atom_id res chain seq x y z
N MET A 1 3.41 -12.15 -0.37
CA MET A 1 4.47 -11.59 0.51
C MET A 1 5.76 -11.29 -0.26
N GLU A 2 6.26 -12.16 -1.15
CA GLU A 2 7.46 -11.84 -1.95
C GLU A 2 7.28 -10.64 -2.90
N SER A 3 6.08 -10.39 -3.44
CA SER A 3 5.82 -9.18 -4.25
C SER A 3 5.93 -7.90 -3.43
N VAL A 4 5.47 -7.90 -2.18
CA VAL A 4 5.48 -6.74 -1.27
C VAL A 4 6.91 -6.26 -0.94
N ILE A 5 7.89 -7.15 -0.93
CA ILE A 5 9.31 -6.85 -0.63
C ILE A 5 10.04 -6.21 -1.84
N ASN A 6 9.45 -6.32 -3.03
CA ASN A 6 10.01 -5.76 -4.26
C ASN A 6 9.23 -4.55 -4.78
N VAL A 7 8.13 -4.19 -4.14
CA VAL A 7 7.34 -2.99 -4.47
C VAL A 7 8.03 -1.76 -3.88
N GLY A 8 8.50 -0.85 -4.74
CA GLY A 8 9.14 0.41 -4.36
C GLY A 8 10.57 0.29 -3.81
N GLN A 9 11.22 1.45 -3.61
CA GLN A 9 12.53 1.53 -2.95
C GLN A 9 12.39 1.31 -1.43
N ILE A 10 12.19 0.06 -1.03
CA ILE A 10 12.21 -0.33 0.40
C ILE A 10 13.65 -0.29 0.90
N ASN A 11 13.85 0.26 2.10
CA ASN A 11 15.15 0.30 2.77
C ASN A 11 15.83 -1.09 2.74
N PRO A 12 17.09 -1.21 2.25
CA PRO A 12 17.79 -2.49 2.12
C PRO A 12 17.87 -3.29 3.42
N THR A 13 18.03 -2.60 4.56
CA THR A 13 18.08 -3.21 5.89
C THR A 13 16.73 -3.82 6.27
N LYS A 14 15.62 -3.12 6.02
CA LYS A 14 14.27 -3.66 6.27
C LYS A 14 13.95 -4.83 5.35
N LYS A 15 14.37 -4.75 4.09
CA LYS A 15 14.26 -5.85 3.13
C LYS A 15 15.01 -7.09 3.60
N LEU A 16 16.20 -6.92 4.17
CA LEU A 16 16.98 -8.01 4.76
C LEU A 16 16.30 -8.59 6.02
N ASN A 17 15.78 -7.72 6.91
CA ASN A 17 15.04 -8.12 8.10
C ASN A 17 13.80 -8.95 7.72
N MET A 18 12.96 -8.46 6.79
CA MET A 18 11.79 -9.19 6.30
C MET A 18 12.13 -10.55 5.71
N LYS A 19 13.20 -10.64 4.89
CA LYS A 19 13.69 -11.93 4.36
C LYS A 19 14.13 -12.86 5.48
N SER A 20 14.83 -12.36 6.49
CA SER A 20 15.24 -13.12 7.67
C SER A 20 14.04 -13.68 8.43
N TYR A 21 13.04 -12.85 8.73
CA TYR A 21 11.82 -13.29 9.42
C TYR A 21 11.01 -14.31 8.61
N ILE A 22 10.91 -14.13 7.28
CA ILE A 22 10.26 -15.11 6.40
C ILE A 22 10.98 -16.46 6.45
N ASN A 23 12.31 -16.46 6.40
CA ASN A 23 13.09 -17.70 6.47
C ASN A 23 12.93 -18.39 7.83
N LYS A 24 12.98 -17.63 8.93
CA LYS A 24 12.70 -18.15 10.28
C LYS A 24 11.29 -18.76 10.37
N THR A 25 10.30 -18.11 9.77
CA THR A 25 8.90 -18.61 9.74
C THR A 25 8.79 -19.93 8.96
N LYS A 26 9.48 -20.06 7.81
CA LYS A 26 9.54 -21.31 7.04
C LYS A 26 10.22 -22.45 7.81
N GLU A 27 11.30 -22.14 8.54
CA GLU A 27 12.00 -23.10 9.39
C GLU A 27 11.11 -23.58 10.56
N LEU A 28 10.35 -22.67 11.16
CA LEU A 28 9.38 -22.98 12.21
C LEU A 28 8.21 -23.84 11.71
N ASP A 29 7.67 -23.59 10.53
CA ASP A 29 6.63 -24.45 9.91
C ASP A 29 7.15 -25.88 9.69
N LYS A 30 8.40 -26.03 9.23
CA LYS A 30 9.05 -27.34 9.09
C LYS A 30 9.16 -28.07 10.44
N ASN A 31 9.56 -27.36 11.50
CA ASN A 31 9.69 -27.93 12.85
C ASN A 31 8.33 -28.32 13.44
N LEU A 32 7.30 -27.49 13.26
CA LEU A 32 5.92 -27.81 13.67
C LEU A 32 5.39 -29.06 12.98
N ARG A 33 5.60 -29.19 11.66
CA ARG A 33 5.20 -30.38 10.90
C ARG A 33 5.92 -31.65 11.36
N ALA A 34 7.19 -31.54 11.78
CA ALA A 34 7.94 -32.66 12.33
C ALA A 34 7.36 -33.12 13.69
N CYS A 35 6.94 -32.18 14.54
CA CYS A 35 6.30 -32.48 15.83
C CYS A 35 4.96 -33.19 15.68
N LEU A 36 4.17 -32.80 14.68
CA LEU A 36 2.86 -33.39 14.39
C LEU A 36 2.96 -34.80 13.78
N LYS A 37 4.12 -35.20 13.24
CA LYS A 37 4.36 -36.54 12.68
C LYS A 37 4.82 -37.59 13.71
N GLY A 38 5.10 -37.20 14.97
CA GLY A 38 5.51 -38.12 16.03
C GLY A 38 4.39 -39.06 16.50
N LYS A 39 4.71 -40.35 16.72
CA LYS A 39 3.77 -41.39 17.22
C LYS A 39 3.24 -41.07 18.65
N LYS A 40 2.10 -41.67 19.03
CA LYS A 40 1.35 -41.40 20.27
C LYS A 40 2.15 -41.49 21.59
N ASP A 41 3.32 -42.16 21.62
CA ASP A 41 4.17 -42.27 22.81
C ASP A 41 5.09 -41.05 23.04
N THR A 42 5.12 -40.09 22.10
CA THR A 42 5.95 -38.86 22.16
C THR A 42 5.16 -37.58 22.53
N ILE A 43 3.85 -37.69 22.80
CA ILE A 43 2.94 -36.56 23.04
C ILE A 43 3.42 -35.59 24.15
N PRO A 44 3.95 -36.04 25.31
CA PRO A 44 4.43 -35.13 26.35
C PRO A 44 5.63 -34.27 25.90
N ASN A 45 6.56 -34.87 25.13
CA ASN A 45 7.71 -34.16 24.57
C ASN A 45 7.30 -33.20 23.45
N SER A 46 6.34 -33.59 22.60
CA SER A 46 5.77 -32.72 21.57
C SER A 46 5.06 -31.50 22.17
N MET A 47 4.33 -31.66 23.28
CA MET A 47 3.70 -30.54 24.00
C MET A 47 4.71 -29.58 24.61
N LYS A 48 5.79 -30.10 25.21
CA LYS A 48 6.86 -29.27 25.76
C LYS A 48 7.54 -28.45 24.66
N HIS A 49 7.86 -29.09 23.53
CA HIS A 49 8.49 -28.43 22.40
C HIS A 49 7.58 -27.39 21.74
N LEU A 50 6.27 -27.67 21.63
CA LEU A 50 5.27 -26.69 21.17
C LEU A 50 5.20 -25.46 22.08
N LYS A 51 5.23 -25.64 23.41
CA LYS A 51 5.24 -24.52 24.37
C LYS A 51 6.49 -23.65 24.28
N GLU A 52 7.63 -24.22 23.89
CA GLU A 52 8.87 -23.47 23.66
C GLU A 52 8.86 -22.74 22.29
N ILE A 53 8.30 -23.37 21.26
CA ILE A 53 8.26 -22.82 19.89
C ILE A 53 7.23 -21.70 19.74
N LEU A 54 6.04 -21.82 20.35
CA LEU A 54 4.92 -20.92 20.11
C LEU A 54 5.22 -19.46 20.46
N PRO A 55 5.85 -19.13 21.61
CA PRO A 55 6.26 -17.75 21.91
C PRO A 55 7.24 -17.19 20.88
N ASN A 56 8.20 -17.99 20.42
CA ASN A 56 9.18 -17.57 19.41
C ASN A 56 8.50 -17.25 18.08
N ILE A 57 7.51 -18.06 17.66
CA ILE A 57 6.69 -17.78 16.47
C ILE A 57 5.95 -16.46 16.64
N LEU A 58 5.31 -16.24 17.80
CA LEU A 58 4.55 -15.02 18.05
C LEU A 58 5.45 -13.79 17.97
N THR A 59 6.66 -13.83 18.56
CA THR A 59 7.63 -12.74 18.48
C THR A 59 8.06 -12.48 17.03
N ILE A 60 8.42 -13.53 16.28
CA ILE A 60 8.83 -13.37 14.86
C ILE A 60 7.71 -12.77 14.01
N LEU A 61 6.46 -13.19 14.22
CA LEU A 61 5.31 -12.65 13.49
C LEU A 61 5.02 -11.19 13.88
N GLN A 62 5.18 -10.84 15.15
CA GLN A 62 5.04 -9.46 15.62
C GLN A 62 6.10 -8.55 15.03
N ASP A 63 7.37 -8.97 15.05
CA ASP A 63 8.49 -8.23 14.46
C ASP A 63 8.30 -8.05 12.95
N LEU A 64 7.90 -9.12 12.24
CA LEU A 64 7.62 -9.04 10.80
C LEU A 64 6.48 -8.06 10.51
N LYS A 65 5.39 -8.12 11.30
CA LYS A 65 4.26 -7.20 11.16
C LYS A 65 4.70 -5.75 11.40
N PHE A 66 5.54 -5.52 12.41
CA PHE A 66 6.08 -4.20 12.73
C PHE A 66 6.91 -3.64 11.56
N GLU A 67 7.89 -4.41 11.07
CA GLU A 67 8.75 -4.00 9.97
C GLU A 67 7.95 -3.76 8.68
N LEU A 68 6.97 -4.63 8.40
CA LEU A 68 6.09 -4.47 7.24
C LEU A 68 5.28 -3.17 7.33
N THR A 69 4.67 -2.90 8.48
CA THR A 69 3.91 -1.67 8.73
C THR A 69 4.79 -0.44 8.59
N ALA A 70 6.01 -0.48 9.16
CA ALA A 70 6.95 0.62 9.09
C ALA A 70 7.39 0.91 7.64
N ALA A 71 7.67 -0.13 6.84
CA ALA A 71 8.02 0.02 5.43
C ALA A 71 6.84 0.56 4.59
N THR A 72 5.62 0.07 4.82
CA THR A 72 4.43 0.59 4.13
C THR A 72 4.19 2.05 4.47
N LYS A 73 4.36 2.45 5.74
CA LYS A 73 4.24 3.86 6.15
C LYS A 73 5.26 4.75 5.44
N GLU A 74 6.51 4.29 5.31
CA GLU A 74 7.52 5.01 4.54
C GLU A 74 7.13 5.18 3.08
N GLN A 75 6.62 4.12 2.43
CA GLN A 75 6.12 4.20 1.06
C GLN A 75 4.95 5.19 0.91
N VAL A 76 4.02 5.23 1.88
CA VAL A 76 2.90 6.20 1.87
C VAL A 76 3.38 7.64 2.07
N VAL A 77 4.39 7.88 2.92
CA VAL A 77 5.02 9.21 3.04
C VAL A 77 5.75 9.58 1.76
N GLN A 78 6.39 8.61 1.12
CA GLN A 78 7.04 8.78 -0.18
C GLN A 78 6.03 9.03 -1.30
N LEU A 79 4.80 8.51 -1.25
CA LEU A 79 3.76 8.84 -2.23
C LEU A 79 3.63 10.35 -2.38
N SER A 80 3.48 11.10 -1.28
CA SER A 80 3.40 12.57 -1.33
C SER A 80 4.65 13.30 -1.86
N LYS A 81 5.80 12.62 -1.92
CA LYS A 81 7.07 13.20 -2.42
C LYS A 81 7.41 12.77 -3.85
N ILE A 82 6.97 11.58 -4.25
CA ILE A 82 7.26 10.95 -5.55
C ILE A 82 6.13 11.23 -6.54
N PHE A 83 4.90 11.39 -6.06
CA PHE A 83 3.77 11.77 -6.91
C PHE A 83 3.79 13.26 -7.17
N GLU A 84 4.58 13.66 -8.17
CA GLU A 84 4.41 14.94 -8.83
C GLU A 84 3.25 14.90 -9.84
N TYR A 85 2.17 14.18 -9.55
CA TYR A 85 1.05 14.02 -10.49
C TYR A 85 0.49 15.38 -10.95
N LYS A 86 0.48 16.40 -10.08
CA LYS A 86 0.11 17.78 -10.48
C LYS A 86 1.04 18.34 -11.56
N ASN A 87 2.33 18.03 -11.49
CA ASN A 87 3.30 18.40 -12.51
C ASN A 87 3.10 17.56 -13.79
N SER A 88 2.92 16.24 -13.66
CA SER A 88 2.66 15.34 -14.79
C SER A 88 1.37 15.68 -15.53
N LEU A 89 0.29 16.02 -14.82
CA LEU A 89 -0.99 16.48 -15.40
C LEU A 89 -0.84 17.84 -16.09
N ARG A 90 -0.05 18.76 -15.51
CA ARG A 90 0.30 20.02 -16.16
C ARG A 90 1.11 19.80 -17.44
N GLN A 91 2.09 18.89 -17.42
CA GLN A 91 2.90 18.54 -18.59
C GLN A 91 2.07 17.85 -19.67
N LEU A 92 1.17 16.94 -19.27
CA LEU A 92 0.20 16.31 -20.17
C LEU A 92 -0.64 17.35 -20.92
N LYS A 93 -1.22 18.32 -20.20
CA LYS A 93 -2.01 19.42 -20.79
C LYS A 93 -1.16 20.30 -21.71
N ALA A 94 0.06 20.64 -21.30
CA ALA A 94 0.98 21.44 -22.11
C ALA A 94 1.38 20.71 -23.41
N ALA A 95 1.68 19.41 -23.33
CA ALA A 95 2.01 18.58 -24.47
C ALA A 95 0.84 18.45 -25.45
N ALA A 96 -0.39 18.30 -24.93
CA ALA A 96 -1.61 18.30 -25.75
C ALA A 96 -1.82 19.63 -26.48
N LEU A 97 -1.60 20.78 -25.83
CA LEU A 97 -1.73 22.10 -26.46
C LEU A 97 -0.65 22.39 -27.51
N ALA A 98 0.53 21.76 -27.39
CA ALA A 98 1.66 21.98 -28.29
C ALA A 98 1.58 21.18 -29.61
N GLU A 99 0.51 20.41 -29.84
CA GLU A 99 0.32 19.53 -31.03
C GLU A 99 1.45 18.50 -31.22
N ASN A 100 2.22 18.21 -30.18
CA ASN A 100 3.33 17.27 -30.23
C ASN A 100 2.90 15.91 -29.70
N ASN A 101 2.39 15.06 -30.60
CA ASN A 101 1.92 13.70 -30.27
C ASN A 101 3.00 12.84 -29.60
N ALA A 102 4.27 12.98 -29.99
CA ALA A 102 5.36 12.21 -29.38
C ALA A 102 5.61 12.63 -27.93
N SER A 103 5.53 13.93 -27.64
CA SER A 103 5.59 14.45 -26.27
C SER A 103 4.39 14.01 -25.46
N LEU A 104 3.19 14.07 -26.03
CA LEU A 104 1.95 13.65 -25.36
C LEU A 104 2.00 12.17 -24.98
N ASP A 105 2.44 11.30 -25.89
CA ASP A 105 2.59 9.86 -25.62
C ASP A 105 3.64 9.59 -24.54
N ALA A 106 4.70 10.41 -24.44
CA ALA A 106 5.68 10.31 -23.37
C ALA A 106 5.07 10.67 -22.01
N GLU A 107 4.32 11.78 -21.93
CA GLU A 107 3.63 12.21 -20.71
C GLU A 107 2.58 11.18 -20.26
N ILE A 108 1.85 10.59 -21.21
CA ILE A 108 0.90 9.49 -20.93
C ILE A 108 1.62 8.30 -20.28
N LYS A 109 2.79 7.90 -20.79
CA LYS A 109 3.56 6.78 -20.22
C LYS A 109 4.11 7.10 -18.83
N ILE A 110 4.54 8.33 -18.60
CA ILE A 110 4.98 8.79 -17.27
C ILE A 110 3.81 8.66 -16.30
N LEU A 111 2.64 9.19 -16.66
CA LEU A 111 1.45 9.13 -15.83
C LEU A 111 0.98 7.70 -15.56
N ASP A 112 1.03 6.80 -16.55
CA ASP A 112 0.71 5.39 -16.36
C ASP A 112 1.67 4.73 -15.34
N THR A 113 2.96 5.07 -15.42
CA THR A 113 3.99 4.57 -14.50
C THR A 113 3.77 5.11 -13.08
N GLU A 114 3.41 6.39 -12.95
CA GLU A 114 3.02 6.97 -11.67
C GLU A 114 1.80 6.25 -11.13
N PHE A 115 0.72 6.15 -11.89
CA PHE A 115 -0.50 5.48 -11.45
C PHE A 115 -0.27 4.03 -11.00
N GLN A 116 0.56 3.26 -11.71
CA GLN A 116 0.95 1.90 -11.28
C GLN A 116 1.60 1.89 -9.88
N LYS A 117 2.49 2.85 -9.58
CA LYS A 117 3.08 2.99 -8.24
C LYS A 117 2.02 3.29 -7.18
N LEU A 118 0.96 4.04 -7.51
CA LEU A 118 -0.13 4.36 -6.59
C LEU A 118 -0.89 3.10 -6.22
N GLN A 119 -1.22 2.30 -7.24
CA GLN A 119 -1.91 1.02 -7.07
C GLN A 119 -1.06 0.05 -6.25
N GLU A 120 0.24 0.00 -6.52
CA GLU A 120 1.18 -0.79 -5.74
C GLU A 120 1.15 -0.42 -4.25
N VAL A 121 1.30 0.86 -3.91
CA VAL A 121 1.27 1.31 -2.51
C VAL A 121 -0.13 1.15 -1.89
N SER A 122 -1.21 1.42 -2.65
CA SER A 122 -2.59 1.14 -2.23
C SER A 122 -2.77 -0.32 -1.83
N ASN A 123 -2.27 -1.25 -2.65
CA ASN A 123 -2.31 -2.67 -2.36
C ASN A 123 -1.46 -3.05 -1.13
N LEU A 124 -0.31 -2.41 -0.92
CA LEU A 124 0.48 -2.61 0.30
C LEU A 124 -0.32 -2.24 1.55
N VAL A 125 -0.95 -1.07 1.55
CA VAL A 125 -1.76 -0.58 2.67
C VAL A 125 -2.96 -1.49 2.92
N LYS A 126 -3.69 -1.88 1.87
CA LYS A 126 -4.83 -2.80 1.98
C LYS A 126 -4.43 -4.15 2.58
N ASN A 127 -3.22 -4.65 2.30
CA ASN A 127 -2.73 -5.92 2.83
C ASN A 127 -2.38 -5.89 4.33
N ILE A 128 -2.02 -4.72 4.87
CA ILE A 128 -1.70 -4.57 6.31
C ILE A 128 -2.87 -4.00 7.13
N CYS A 129 -3.89 -3.47 6.47
CA CYS A 129 -5.08 -2.94 7.11
C CYS A 129 -5.98 -4.08 7.63
N SER A 130 -6.49 -3.93 8.86
CA SER A 130 -7.52 -4.81 9.41
C SER A 130 -8.93 -4.22 9.34
N ASN A 131 -9.07 -2.94 8.99
CA ASN A 131 -10.35 -2.23 8.90
C ASN A 131 -11.00 -2.46 7.52
N ARG A 132 -11.98 -3.38 7.48
CA ARG A 132 -12.68 -3.76 6.24
C ARG A 132 -13.36 -2.57 5.54
N PRO A 133 -14.12 -1.69 6.23
CA PRO A 133 -14.64 -0.45 5.63
C PRO A 133 -13.56 0.37 4.91
N CYS A 134 -12.41 0.62 5.56
CA CYS A 134 -11.32 1.39 4.94
C CYS A 134 -10.78 0.73 3.66
N ILE A 135 -10.63 -0.60 3.67
CA ILE A 135 -10.18 -1.37 2.48
C ILE A 135 -11.20 -1.23 1.34
N LEU A 136 -12.50 -1.32 1.64
CA LEU A 136 -13.55 -1.18 0.63
C LEU A 136 -13.56 0.23 0.02
N THR A 137 -13.45 1.26 0.84
CA THR A 137 -13.38 2.65 0.36
C THR A 137 -12.14 2.87 -0.51
N ALA A 138 -10.96 2.40 -0.08
CA ALA A 138 -9.74 2.51 -0.87
C ALA A 138 -9.84 1.78 -2.21
N SER A 139 -10.46 0.58 -2.22
CA SER A 139 -10.67 -0.19 -3.46
C SER A 139 -11.60 0.53 -4.44
N ARG A 140 -12.68 1.15 -3.94
CA ARG A 140 -13.61 1.93 -4.78
C ARG A 140 -12.95 3.16 -5.40
N LEU A 141 -12.16 3.89 -4.63
CA LEU A 141 -11.41 5.05 -5.15
C LEU A 141 -10.41 4.61 -6.24
N GLU A 142 -9.71 3.50 -6.01
CA GLU A 142 -8.78 2.94 -7.00
C GLU A 142 -9.50 2.47 -8.27
N GLU A 143 -10.64 1.79 -8.16
CA GLU A 143 -11.49 1.38 -9.30
C GLU A 143 -11.96 2.58 -10.11
N ASN A 144 -12.38 3.67 -9.45
CA ASN A 144 -12.78 4.89 -10.13
C ASN A 144 -11.62 5.50 -10.92
N LEU A 145 -10.41 5.55 -10.34
CA LEU A 145 -9.21 6.04 -11.02
C LEU A 145 -8.82 5.18 -12.22
N VAL A 146 -8.92 3.85 -12.11
CA VAL A 146 -8.68 2.92 -13.23
C VAL A 146 -9.62 3.22 -14.42
N ASN A 147 -10.87 3.57 -14.14
CA ASN A 147 -11.84 3.93 -15.18
C ASN A 147 -11.64 5.36 -15.72
N LEU A 148 -11.16 6.27 -14.88
CA LEU A 148 -10.98 7.69 -15.22
C LEU A 148 -9.72 7.94 -16.04
N LEU A 149 -8.62 7.25 -15.75
CA LEU A 149 -7.33 7.44 -16.40
C LEU A 149 -7.41 7.29 -17.95
N PRO A 150 -8.05 6.25 -18.52
CA PRO A 150 -8.24 6.15 -19.96
C PRO A 150 -9.03 7.32 -20.55
N GLN A 151 -10.11 7.75 -19.88
CA GLN A 151 -10.95 8.85 -20.36
C GLN A 151 -10.18 10.17 -20.39
N MET A 152 -9.36 10.43 -19.38
CA MET A 152 -8.48 11.60 -19.35
C MET A 152 -7.42 11.55 -20.46
N ARG A 153 -6.81 10.38 -20.72
CA ARG A 153 -5.87 10.21 -21.84
C ARG A 153 -6.53 10.48 -23.19
N ASP A 154 -7.76 10.00 -23.37
CA ASP A 154 -8.52 10.22 -24.60
C ASP A 154 -8.93 11.69 -24.76
N ALA A 155 -9.29 12.37 -23.66
CA ALA A 155 -9.52 13.82 -23.66
C ALA A 155 -8.26 14.61 -24.04
N ALA A 156 -7.08 14.18 -23.56
CA ALA A 156 -5.81 14.82 -23.90
C ALA A 156 -5.46 14.65 -25.39
N LYS A 157 -5.71 13.45 -25.95
CA LYS A 157 -5.56 13.20 -27.39
C LYS A 157 -6.55 14.00 -28.22
N MET A 158 -7.79 14.15 -27.76
CA MET A 158 -8.79 14.99 -28.41
C MET A 158 -8.38 16.46 -28.42
N LEU A 159 -7.82 16.96 -27.31
CA LEU A 159 -7.25 18.31 -27.25
C LEU A 159 -6.09 18.47 -28.23
N ALA A 160 -5.17 17.49 -28.31
CA ALA A 160 -4.07 17.55 -29.26
C ALA A 160 -4.51 17.58 -30.73
N ALA A 161 -5.64 16.96 -31.06
CA ALA A 161 -6.22 17.03 -32.40
C ALA A 161 -6.90 18.39 -32.71
N GLN A 162 -7.33 19.13 -31.68
CA GLN A 162 -8.05 20.40 -31.81
C GLN A 162 -7.70 21.37 -30.67
N PRO A 163 -6.46 21.88 -30.61
CA PRO A 163 -5.98 22.64 -29.44
C PRO A 163 -6.63 24.00 -29.28
N GLN A 164 -7.16 24.58 -30.36
CA GLN A 164 -7.86 25.88 -30.33
C GLN A 164 -9.32 25.77 -29.85
N SER A 165 -9.86 24.56 -29.74
CA SER A 165 -11.24 24.35 -29.31
C SER A 165 -11.37 24.53 -27.80
N LYS A 166 -12.16 25.52 -27.38
CA LYS A 166 -12.47 25.71 -25.94
C LYS A 166 -13.12 24.48 -25.33
N ILE A 167 -13.93 23.76 -26.11
CA ILE A 167 -14.64 22.56 -25.64
C ILE A 167 -13.64 21.46 -25.28
N THR A 168 -12.62 21.20 -26.11
CA THR A 168 -11.62 20.16 -25.82
C THR A 168 -10.71 20.56 -24.67
N GLN A 169 -10.41 21.86 -24.53
CA GLN A 169 -9.65 22.40 -23.39
C GLN A 169 -10.41 22.21 -22.07
N GLU A 170 -11.68 22.63 -22.02
CA GLU A 170 -12.54 22.48 -20.84
C GLU A 170 -12.79 21.00 -20.52
N ASN A 171 -12.98 20.16 -21.54
CA ASN A 171 -13.17 18.72 -21.36
C ASN A 171 -11.95 18.06 -20.69
N LEU A 172 -10.72 18.36 -21.16
CA LEU A 172 -9.52 17.85 -20.51
C LEU A 172 -9.38 18.37 -19.08
N GLU A 173 -9.68 19.65 -18.84
CA GLU A 173 -9.57 20.24 -17.50
C GLU A 173 -10.48 19.54 -16.49
N VAL A 174 -11.73 19.27 -16.85
CA VAL A 174 -12.66 18.53 -15.98
C VAL A 174 -12.11 17.15 -15.63
N PHE A 175 -11.53 16.42 -16.60
CA PHE A 175 -10.94 15.12 -16.31
C PHE A 175 -9.71 15.22 -15.40
N ILE A 176 -8.86 16.23 -15.60
CA ILE A 176 -7.69 16.51 -14.76
C ILE A 176 -8.14 16.80 -13.32
N ASP A 177 -9.10 17.70 -13.13
CA ASP A 177 -9.59 18.11 -11.81
C ASP A 177 -10.19 16.92 -11.04
N VAL A 178 -11.01 16.10 -11.71
CA VAL A 178 -11.63 14.92 -11.08
C VAL A 178 -10.57 13.87 -10.76
N PHE A 179 -9.58 13.66 -11.64
CA PHE A 179 -8.50 12.70 -11.40
C PHE A 179 -7.61 13.13 -10.25
N GLU A 180 -7.22 14.39 -10.22
CA GLU A 180 -6.44 14.99 -9.14
C GLU A 180 -7.15 14.87 -7.79
N THR A 181 -8.44 15.19 -7.73
CA THR A 181 -9.24 15.09 -6.52
C THR A 181 -9.28 13.64 -6.01
N GLN A 182 -9.54 12.67 -6.88
CA GLN A 182 -9.59 11.26 -6.48
C GLN A 182 -8.23 10.69 -6.06
N VAL A 183 -7.15 11.11 -6.71
CA VAL A 183 -5.78 10.73 -6.29
C VAL A 183 -5.49 11.29 -4.89
N GLU A 184 -5.86 12.54 -4.62
CA GLU A 184 -5.68 13.18 -3.31
C GLU A 184 -6.52 12.48 -2.22
N GLU A 185 -7.79 12.18 -2.50
CA GLU A 185 -8.66 11.42 -1.60
C GLU A 185 -8.07 10.04 -1.26
N LEU A 186 -7.60 9.30 -2.27
CA LEU A 186 -6.98 8.00 -2.06
C LEU A 186 -5.70 8.15 -1.21
N CYS A 187 -4.81 9.08 -1.55
CA CYS A 187 -3.57 9.33 -0.79
C CYS A 187 -3.85 9.66 0.68
N ASN A 188 -4.84 10.53 0.94
CA ASN A 188 -5.24 10.90 2.29
C ASN A 188 -5.82 9.70 3.05
N LEU A 189 -6.66 8.88 2.41
CA LEU A 189 -7.17 7.66 3.01
C LEU A 189 -6.04 6.67 3.35
N LEU A 190 -5.10 6.44 2.42
CA LEU A 190 -3.96 5.55 2.65
C LEU A 190 -3.10 6.03 3.83
N ARG A 191 -2.86 7.34 3.94
CA ARG A 191 -2.18 7.95 5.09
C ARG A 191 -2.91 7.69 6.39
N ASN A 192 -4.20 8.01 6.45
CA ASN A 192 -5.05 7.80 7.62
C ASN A 192 -5.06 6.32 8.08
N ILE A 193 -5.13 5.38 7.13
CA ILE A 193 -5.04 3.95 7.43
C ILE A 193 -3.70 3.64 8.10
N THR A 194 -2.57 4.04 7.49
CA THR A 194 -1.25 3.73 8.05
C THR A 194 -0.98 4.36 9.41
N GLU A 195 -1.53 5.55 9.68
CA GLU A 195 -1.44 6.20 10.99
C GLU A 195 -2.25 5.46 12.06
N SER A 196 -3.39 4.89 11.69
CA SER A 196 -4.26 4.14 12.62
C SER A 196 -3.69 2.78 13.05
N ILE A 197 -2.83 2.14 12.25
CA ILE A 197 -2.34 0.77 12.51
C ILE A 197 -1.52 0.68 13.80
N ASN A 198 -0.79 1.73 14.17
CA ASN A 198 0.03 1.76 15.40
C ASN A 198 -0.76 2.20 16.64
N ASN A 199 -1.90 2.88 16.47
CA ASN A 199 -2.74 3.29 17.59
C ASN A 199 -3.52 2.12 18.21
N ASN A 200 -3.59 0.98 17.51
CA ASN A 200 -4.30 -0.22 17.94
C ASN A 200 -3.38 -1.33 18.49
N SER A 201 -2.11 -1.04 18.79
CA SER A 201 -1.20 -2.02 19.41
C SER A 201 -0.92 -1.70 20.88
N CYS A 202 -1.34 -2.67 21.71
CA CYS A 202 -1.06 -2.89 23.13
C CYS A 202 -2.03 -2.20 24.11
N GLY A 203 -2.88 -3.01 24.72
CA GLY A 203 -3.78 -2.59 25.78
C GLY A 203 -3.01 -1.89 26.90
N LYS A 204 -3.32 -0.61 27.11
CA LYS A 204 -3.28 -0.07 28.46
C LYS A 204 -4.37 -0.80 29.22
N SER A 205 -3.99 -1.83 29.98
CA SER A 205 -4.70 -2.12 31.22
C SER A 205 -4.68 -0.81 32.01
N SER A 206 -5.75 -0.04 31.94
CA SER A 206 -6.03 0.91 33.00
C SER A 206 -6.29 0.05 34.23
N SER A 207 -5.25 -0.11 35.04
CA SER A 207 -5.41 -0.42 36.45
C SER A 207 -6.29 0.69 37.02
N ARG A 208 -7.60 0.45 37.09
CA ARG A 208 -8.42 1.16 38.07
C ARG A 208 -7.82 0.83 39.43
N PRO A 209 -7.46 1.82 40.26
CA PRO A 209 -7.18 1.52 41.65
C PRO A 209 -8.46 0.94 42.23
N ILE A 210 -8.35 -0.25 42.81
CA ILE A 210 -9.38 -0.78 43.70
C ILE A 210 -9.37 0.17 44.89
N SER A 211 -10.34 1.08 44.93
CA SER A 211 -10.67 1.77 46.17
C SER A 211 -11.08 0.69 47.17
N ALA A 212 -10.24 0.51 48.19
CA ALA A 212 -10.63 -0.19 49.39
C ALA A 212 -11.66 0.69 50.10
N GLU A 213 -12.94 0.29 50.04
CA GLU A 213 -13.92 0.70 51.04
C GLU A 213 -13.79 -0.27 52.22
N MET A 214 -13.16 0.24 53.29
CA MET A 214 -13.53 -0.05 54.68
C MET A 214 -14.00 1.28 55.28
#